data_AF-A0A955LJ38-F1
#
_entry.id   AF-A0A955LJ38-F1
#
_cell.length_a   1.000
_cell.length_b   1.000
_cell.length_c   1.000
_cell.angle_alpha   90.00
_cell.angle_beta   90.00
_cell.angle_gamma   90.00
#
_symmetry.space_group_name_H-M   'P 1'
#
loop_
_entity.id
_entity.type
_entity.pdbx_description
1 polymer ?
#
loop_
_entity_poly.entity_id
_entity_poly.type
_entity_poly.pdbx_seq_one_letter_code
_entity_poly.pdbx_strand_id
1 'polypeptide(L)'
;MSRTLKVIGLIAIGAAATGLSTGYFLFAANRDRLDLAQKITAAEQQVRDLERQSEALADDAADRIEQANTEVKKAQALVVALQQEQQLFKQATPLTPSKSTQSWKEILSLPLGITVRIPISATEEQTTSIITAKINDRFDNWLQIEPFAENRLEAMRPLNASSTEDYLASVNDALLIGQRYQMPDRTIQYALRLQKNASSTHLLFLNTQSGMTEKQLLDTLSTIKTK
;
A
#
# COMPACT_ATOMS: atom_id res chain seq x y z
N MET A 1 -13.51 43.25 104.63
CA MET A 1 -12.88 43.19 103.29
C MET A 1 -12.67 41.72 102.84
N SER A 2 -13.71 40.98 102.42
CA SER A 2 -13.49 39.66 101.76
C SER A 2 -14.61 39.18 100.81
N ARG A 3 -15.54 40.06 100.39
CA ARG A 3 -16.64 39.69 99.47
C ARG A 3 -16.55 40.31 98.07
N THR A 4 -15.77 41.37 97.87
CA THR A 4 -15.63 42.04 96.56
C THR A 4 -14.63 41.36 95.62
N LEU A 5 -13.61 40.65 96.13
CA LEU A 5 -12.63 39.95 95.28
C LEU A 5 -13.17 38.67 94.62
N LYS A 6 -14.15 37.99 95.23
CA LYS A 6 -14.70 36.73 94.69
C LYS A 6 -15.66 36.94 93.51
N VAL A 7 -16.31 38.10 93.41
CA VAL A 7 -17.26 38.41 92.33
C VAL A 7 -16.54 38.83 91.05
N ILE A 8 -15.43 39.57 91.16
CA ILE A 8 -14.61 39.98 90.00
C ILE A 8 -13.86 38.77 89.40
N GLY A 9 -13.44 37.80 90.23
CA GLY A 9 -12.82 36.56 89.77
C GLY A 9 -13.78 35.63 88.99
N LEU A 10 -15.08 35.61 89.32
CA LEU A 10 -16.04 34.73 88.65
C LEU A 10 -16.54 35.29 87.30
N ILE A 11 -16.59 36.62 87.16
CA ILE A 11 -17.01 37.29 85.91
C ILE A 11 -15.91 37.25 84.85
N ALA A 12 -14.63 37.28 85.25
CA ALA A 12 -13.50 37.15 84.33
C ALA A 12 -13.37 35.74 83.70
N ILE A 13 -13.80 34.69 84.40
CA ILE A 13 -13.74 33.30 83.91
C ILE A 13 -14.90 33.01 82.92
N GLY A 14 -16.05 33.67 83.09
CA GLY A 14 -17.21 33.52 82.20
C GLY A 14 -17.04 34.13 80.80
N ALA A 15 -16.22 35.19 80.65
CA ALA A 15 -15.97 35.84 79.36
C ALA A 15 -14.81 35.22 78.56
N ALA A 16 -13.85 34.56 79.23
CA ALA A 16 -12.74 33.88 78.55
C ALA A 16 -13.16 32.54 77.91
N ALA A 17 -14.14 31.84 78.50
CA ALA A 17 -14.61 30.54 77.99
C ALA A 17 -15.48 30.66 76.71
N THR A 18 -16.22 31.76 76.54
CA THR A 18 -17.03 32.03 75.34
C THR A 18 -16.21 32.66 74.20
N GLY A 19 -15.16 33.43 74.49
CA GLY A 19 -14.27 33.97 73.44
C GLY A 19 -13.31 32.93 72.82
N LEU A 20 -12.79 31.99 73.62
CA LEU A 20 -11.84 30.97 73.14
C LEU A 20 -12.53 29.79 72.44
N SER A 21 -13.79 29.46 72.79
CA SER A 21 -14.53 28.36 72.14
C SER A 21 -15.08 28.77 70.77
N THR A 22 -15.65 29.96 70.61
CA THR A 22 -16.13 30.42 69.29
C THR A 22 -14.98 30.69 68.31
N GLY A 23 -13.80 31.13 68.80
CA GLY A 23 -12.59 31.30 68.00
C GLY A 23 -11.98 29.97 67.51
N TYR A 24 -11.98 28.91 68.33
CA TYR A 24 -11.48 27.59 67.91
C TYR A 24 -12.42 26.91 66.91
N PHE A 25 -13.75 27.05 67.05
CA PHE A 25 -14.70 26.54 66.05
C PHE A 25 -14.72 27.36 64.75
N LEU A 26 -14.53 28.68 64.80
CA LEU A 26 -14.37 29.50 63.59
C LEU A 26 -13.02 29.29 62.91
N PHE A 27 -11.94 29.06 63.66
CA PHE A 27 -10.61 28.75 63.11
C PHE A 27 -10.53 27.31 62.59
N ALA A 28 -11.12 26.33 63.28
CA ALA A 28 -11.25 24.96 62.80
C ALA A 28 -12.17 24.89 61.57
N ALA A 29 -13.30 25.61 61.55
CA ALA A 29 -14.16 25.69 60.37
C ALA A 29 -13.52 26.49 59.21
N ASN A 30 -12.70 27.51 59.48
CA ASN A 30 -11.92 28.19 58.42
C ASN A 30 -10.79 27.31 57.91
N ARG A 31 -10.10 26.57 58.79
CA ARG A 31 -9.03 25.64 58.41
C ARG A 31 -9.59 24.45 57.64
N ASP A 32 -10.76 23.93 58.04
CA ASP A 32 -11.47 22.90 57.29
C ASP A 32 -12.04 23.45 55.98
N ARG A 33 -12.54 24.69 55.92
CA ARG A 33 -12.92 25.34 54.65
C ARG A 33 -11.73 25.60 53.75
N LEU A 34 -10.56 25.95 54.29
CA LEU A 34 -9.33 26.13 53.54
C LEU A 34 -8.77 24.79 53.04
N ASP A 35 -8.81 23.73 53.86
CA ASP A 35 -8.40 22.37 53.50
C ASP A 35 -9.39 21.74 52.51
N LEU A 36 -10.70 21.93 52.69
CA LEU A 36 -11.74 21.54 51.73
C LEU A 36 -11.64 22.35 50.44
N ALA A 37 -11.40 23.66 50.50
CA ALA A 37 -11.18 24.48 49.30
C ALA A 37 -9.92 24.03 48.55
N GLN A 38 -8.82 23.74 49.26
CA GLN A 38 -7.61 23.20 48.65
C GLN A 38 -7.85 21.82 48.03
N LYS A 39 -8.58 20.93 48.71
CA LYS A 39 -8.96 19.61 48.18
C LYS A 39 -9.91 19.70 46.99
N ILE A 40 -10.86 20.64 47.00
CA ILE A 40 -11.76 20.90 45.86
C ILE A 40 -10.96 21.44 44.68
N THR A 41 -10.08 22.43 44.89
CA THR A 41 -9.22 22.95 43.81
C THR A 41 -8.28 21.89 43.25
N ALA A 42 -7.70 21.04 44.11
CA ALA A 42 -6.86 19.92 43.68
C ALA A 42 -7.66 18.86 42.92
N ALA A 43 -8.88 18.53 43.37
CA ALA A 43 -9.77 17.60 42.67
C ALA A 43 -10.26 18.17 41.32
N GLU A 44 -10.58 19.46 41.26
CA GLU A 44 -10.92 20.16 40.00
C GLU A 44 -9.74 20.21 39.03
N GLN A 45 -8.50 20.32 39.51
CA GLN A 45 -7.31 20.22 38.68
C GLN A 45 -7.12 18.79 38.16
N GLN A 46 -7.29 17.78 39.03
CA GLN A 46 -7.22 16.37 38.62
C GLN A 46 -8.30 15.99 37.61
N VAL A 47 -9.54 16.48 37.76
CA VAL A 47 -10.61 16.27 36.78
C VAL A 47 -10.27 16.94 35.45
N ARG A 48 -9.76 18.19 35.47
CA ARG A 48 -9.32 18.87 34.25
C ARG A 48 -8.15 18.19 33.55
N ASP A 49 -7.24 17.59 34.32
CA ASP A 49 -6.12 16.83 33.77
C ASP A 49 -6.59 15.47 33.21
N LEU A 50 -7.54 14.81 33.86
CA LEU A 50 -8.19 13.59 33.36
C LEU A 50 -9.03 13.85 32.10
N GLU A 51 -9.74 14.97 32.03
CA GLU A 51 -10.47 15.40 30.82
C GLU A 51 -9.51 15.61 29.66
N ARG A 52 -8.41 16.35 29.88
CA ARG A 52 -7.37 16.55 28.85
C ARG A 52 -6.70 15.24 28.42
N GLN A 53 -6.44 14.33 29.37
CA GLN A 53 -5.91 13.00 29.06
C GLN A 53 -6.93 12.14 28.29
N SER A 54 -8.22 12.23 28.64
CA SER A 54 -9.28 11.52 27.94
C SER A 54 -9.48 12.03 26.52
N GLU A 55 -9.41 13.35 26.29
CA GLU A 55 -9.44 13.96 24.96
C GLU A 55 -8.24 13.49 24.12
N ALA A 56 -7.03 13.56 24.68
CA ALA A 56 -5.83 13.09 23.98
C ALA A 56 -5.86 11.60 23.64
N LEU A 57 -6.44 10.76 24.52
CA LEU A 57 -6.63 9.32 24.25
C LEU A 57 -7.72 9.07 23.20
N ALA A 58 -8.78 9.87 23.18
CA ALA A 58 -9.83 9.79 22.17
C ALA A 58 -9.30 10.19 20.78
N ASP A 59 -8.47 11.22 20.70
CA ASP A 59 -7.82 11.67 19.47
C ASP A 59 -6.81 10.61 18.96
N ASP A 60 -5.93 10.07 19.81
CA ASP A 60 -5.01 8.97 19.42
C ASP A 60 -5.78 7.70 18.98
N ALA A 61 -6.90 7.39 19.64
CA ALA A 61 -7.76 6.29 19.22
C ALA A 61 -8.43 6.54 17.85
N ALA A 62 -8.90 7.77 17.60
CA ALA A 62 -9.49 8.16 16.32
C ALA A 62 -8.45 8.06 15.18
N ASP A 63 -7.24 8.59 15.39
CA ASP A 63 -6.14 8.51 14.44
C ASP A 63 -5.77 7.06 14.12
N ARG A 64 -5.67 6.21 15.14
CA ARG A 64 -5.39 4.77 14.96
C ARG A 64 -6.51 4.04 14.23
N ILE A 65 -7.77 4.37 14.51
CA ILE A 65 -8.93 3.82 13.80
C ILE A 65 -8.92 4.25 12.34
N GLU A 66 -8.58 5.50 12.04
CA GLU A 66 -8.47 5.99 10.66
C GLU A 66 -7.34 5.30 9.88
N GLN A 67 -6.17 5.15 10.50
CA GLN A 67 -5.04 4.41 9.93
C GLN A 67 -5.42 2.94 9.67
N ALA A 68 -6.03 2.27 10.67
CA ALA A 68 -6.49 0.89 10.52
C ALA A 68 -7.56 0.76 9.41
N ASN A 69 -8.50 1.70 9.32
CA ASN A 69 -9.51 1.72 8.25
C ASN A 69 -8.86 1.90 6.88
N THR A 70 -7.80 2.70 6.78
CA THR A 70 -7.04 2.88 5.54
C THR A 70 -6.31 1.60 5.13
N GLU A 71 -5.69 0.91 6.09
CA GLU A 71 -5.03 -0.38 5.86
C GLU A 71 -6.04 -1.47 5.47
N VAL A 72 -7.18 -1.55 6.17
CA VAL A 72 -8.27 -2.49 5.85
C VAL A 72 -8.80 -2.24 4.44
N LYS A 73 -9.01 -0.98 4.03
CA LYS A 73 -9.42 -0.64 2.67
C LYS A 73 -8.39 -1.09 1.63
N LYS A 74 -7.09 -0.88 1.88
CA LYS A 74 -6.01 -1.35 1.00
C LYS A 74 -5.98 -2.87 0.89
N ALA A 75 -6.11 -3.58 2.01
CA ALA A 75 -6.14 -5.04 2.05
C ALA A 75 -7.37 -5.59 1.31
N GLN A 76 -8.55 -4.98 1.51
CA GLN A 76 -9.77 -5.37 0.82
C GLN A 76 -9.66 -5.15 -0.70
N ALA A 77 -9.10 -4.02 -1.14
CA ALA A 77 -8.84 -3.75 -2.55
C ALA A 77 -7.88 -4.80 -3.15
N LEU A 78 -6.83 -5.18 -2.42
CA LEU A 78 -5.90 -6.22 -2.86
C LEU A 78 -6.59 -7.59 -2.99
N VAL A 79 -7.42 -7.98 -2.02
CA VAL A 79 -8.18 -9.24 -2.08
C VAL A 79 -9.09 -9.27 -3.30
N VAL A 80 -9.81 -8.18 -3.60
CA VAL A 80 -10.66 -8.08 -4.79
C VAL A 80 -9.82 -8.20 -6.06
N ALA A 81 -8.67 -7.53 -6.12
CA ALA A 81 -7.78 -7.58 -7.28
C ALA A 81 -7.22 -9.00 -7.51
N LEU A 82 -6.86 -9.72 -6.45
CA LEU A 82 -6.44 -11.12 -6.53
C LEU A 82 -7.58 -12.06 -6.96
N GLN A 83 -8.81 -11.82 -6.50
CA GLN A 83 -9.98 -12.57 -6.96
C GLN A 83 -10.24 -12.36 -8.46
N GLN A 84 -10.11 -11.12 -8.93
CA GLN A 84 -10.20 -10.80 -10.36
C GLN A 84 -9.09 -11.48 -11.15
N GLU A 85 -7.84 -11.45 -10.66
CA GLU A 85 -6.71 -12.15 -11.28
C GLU A 85 -6.98 -13.65 -11.39
N GLN A 86 -7.49 -14.30 -10.34
CA GLN A 86 -7.87 -15.71 -10.38
C GLN A 86 -8.96 -16.01 -11.42
N GLN A 87 -9.92 -15.11 -11.59
CA GLN A 87 -10.93 -15.25 -12.65
C GLN A 87 -10.30 -15.14 -14.04
N LEU A 88 -9.38 -14.20 -14.24
CA LEU A 88 -8.63 -14.06 -15.49
C LEU A 88 -7.79 -15.31 -15.78
N PHE A 89 -7.10 -15.87 -14.78
CA PHE A 89 -6.38 -17.14 -14.94
C PHE A 89 -7.26 -18.30 -15.41
N LYS A 90 -8.52 -18.37 -14.97
CA LYS A 90 -9.46 -19.41 -15.43
C LYS A 90 -9.90 -19.22 -16.88
N GLN A 91 -9.89 -18.00 -17.38
CA GLN A 91 -10.27 -17.65 -18.75
C GLN A 91 -9.06 -17.65 -19.71
N ALA A 92 -7.86 -17.46 -19.16
CA ALA A 92 -6.63 -17.33 -19.92
C ALA A 92 -6.24 -18.62 -20.63
N THR A 93 -5.77 -18.49 -21.87
CA THR A 93 -5.21 -19.62 -22.62
C THR A 93 -3.82 -19.95 -22.07
N PRO A 94 -3.56 -21.19 -21.61
CA PRO A 94 -2.24 -21.55 -21.11
C PRO A 94 -1.23 -21.65 -22.26
N LEU A 95 -0.14 -20.89 -22.16
CA LEU A 95 1.00 -21.01 -23.06
C LEU A 95 1.97 -22.04 -22.51
N THR A 96 2.24 -23.06 -23.32
CA THR A 96 3.18 -24.12 -22.97
C THR A 96 4.37 -24.07 -23.92
N PRO A 97 5.62 -24.07 -23.39
CA PRO A 97 6.82 -24.09 -24.22
C PRO A 97 6.83 -25.26 -25.18
N SER A 98 6.99 -24.95 -26.47
CA SER A 98 7.19 -25.99 -27.49
C SER A 98 8.56 -26.65 -27.30
N LYS A 99 8.71 -27.91 -27.72
CA LYS A 99 9.99 -28.64 -27.61
C LYS A 99 11.15 -27.91 -28.31
N SER A 100 10.87 -27.15 -29.37
CA SER A 100 11.87 -26.35 -30.07
C SER A 100 12.50 -25.25 -29.21
N THR A 101 11.79 -24.76 -28.19
CA THR A 101 12.33 -23.72 -27.28
C THR A 101 13.43 -24.23 -26.34
N GLN A 102 13.71 -25.54 -26.31
CA GLN A 102 14.75 -26.11 -25.46
C GLN A 102 16.16 -25.82 -25.99
N SER A 103 16.33 -25.70 -27.31
CA SER A 103 17.61 -25.35 -27.94
C SER A 103 17.82 -23.84 -28.07
N TRP A 104 16.80 -23.05 -27.70
CA TRP A 104 16.83 -21.60 -27.82
C TRP A 104 17.78 -20.98 -26.79
N LYS A 105 18.28 -19.80 -27.14
CA LYS A 105 19.17 -19.04 -26.26
C LYS A 105 18.37 -18.44 -25.11
N GLU A 106 18.80 -18.65 -23.89
CA GLU A 106 18.19 -18.07 -22.69
C GLU A 106 18.81 -16.72 -22.37
N ILE A 107 17.97 -15.69 -22.25
CA ILE A 107 18.33 -14.33 -21.85
C ILE A 107 17.88 -14.15 -20.41
N LEU A 108 18.81 -13.76 -19.54
CA LEU A 108 18.55 -13.40 -18.15
C LEU A 108 18.82 -11.91 -17.95
N SER A 109 17.79 -11.14 -17.62
CA SER A 109 17.95 -9.76 -17.18
C SER A 109 17.79 -9.66 -15.68
N LEU A 110 18.93 -9.48 -14.98
CA LEU A 110 18.93 -9.23 -13.55
C LEU A 110 18.24 -7.91 -13.17
N PRO A 111 18.45 -6.78 -13.88
CA PRO A 111 17.79 -5.52 -13.55
C PRO A 111 16.26 -5.58 -13.69
N LEU A 112 15.75 -6.32 -14.69
CA LEU A 112 14.32 -6.49 -14.89
C LEU A 112 13.75 -7.69 -14.11
N GLY A 113 14.59 -8.58 -13.59
CA GLY A 113 14.13 -9.79 -12.91
C GLY A 113 13.39 -10.78 -13.82
N ILE A 114 13.62 -10.73 -15.14
CA ILE A 114 12.95 -11.55 -16.14
C ILE A 114 13.94 -12.46 -16.88
N THR A 115 13.49 -13.67 -17.18
CA THR A 115 14.17 -14.63 -18.05
C THR A 115 13.27 -14.97 -19.22
N VAL A 116 13.81 -14.99 -20.43
CA VAL A 116 13.08 -15.33 -21.66
C VAL A 116 14.01 -16.08 -22.60
N ARG A 117 13.47 -16.99 -23.42
CA ARG A 117 14.24 -17.67 -24.46
C ARG A 117 13.90 -17.12 -25.83
N ILE A 118 14.93 -16.88 -26.63
CA ILE A 118 14.81 -16.39 -28.01
C ILE A 118 15.39 -17.40 -29.00
N PRO A 119 14.88 -17.46 -30.24
CA PRO A 119 15.45 -18.31 -31.28
C PRO A 119 16.95 -18.08 -31.48
N ILE A 120 17.70 -19.14 -31.84
CA ILE A 120 19.17 -19.06 -32.05
C ILE A 120 19.53 -18.06 -33.17
N SER A 121 18.64 -17.85 -34.14
CA SER A 121 18.83 -16.88 -35.22
C SER A 121 18.60 -15.42 -34.80
N ALA A 122 18.15 -15.18 -33.57
CA ALA A 122 17.94 -13.84 -33.04
C ALA A 122 19.19 -13.36 -32.29
N THR A 123 19.45 -12.06 -32.40
CA THR A 123 20.46 -11.36 -31.61
C THR A 123 19.76 -10.48 -30.60
N GLU A 124 20.16 -10.58 -29.33
CA GLU A 124 19.65 -9.73 -28.26
C GLU A 124 20.53 -8.50 -28.04
N GLU A 125 19.90 -7.43 -27.57
CA GLU A 125 20.55 -6.28 -26.99
C GLU A 125 19.86 -5.98 -25.65
N GLN A 126 20.65 -5.67 -24.63
CA GLN A 126 20.14 -5.49 -23.28
C GLN A 126 20.77 -4.25 -22.65
N THR A 127 19.92 -3.41 -22.07
CA THR A 127 20.31 -2.32 -21.19
C THR A 127 19.81 -2.59 -19.77
N THR A 128 19.99 -1.62 -18.87
CA THR A 128 19.45 -1.69 -17.51
C THR A 128 17.93 -1.70 -17.45
N SER A 129 17.24 -1.19 -18.47
CA SER A 129 15.79 -1.00 -18.46
C SER A 129 15.07 -1.61 -19.66
N ILE A 130 15.79 -2.17 -20.63
CA ILE A 130 15.18 -2.76 -21.82
C ILE A 130 15.91 -4.03 -22.25
N ILE A 131 15.14 -5.01 -22.73
CA ILE A 131 15.66 -6.12 -23.53
C ILE A 131 15.03 -5.96 -24.91
N THR A 132 15.84 -5.95 -25.95
CA THR A 132 15.39 -6.01 -27.34
C THR A 132 15.96 -7.25 -28.01
N ALA A 133 15.23 -7.76 -29.01
CA ALA A 133 15.77 -8.78 -29.90
C ALA A 133 15.42 -8.48 -31.36
N LYS A 134 16.38 -8.78 -32.23
CA LYS A 134 16.29 -8.67 -33.69
C LYS A 134 16.59 -10.02 -34.33
N ILE A 135 16.10 -10.24 -35.56
CA ILE A 135 16.53 -11.39 -36.37
C ILE A 135 17.53 -10.89 -37.41
N ASN A 136 18.67 -11.57 -37.51
CA ASN A 136 19.79 -11.19 -38.39
C ASN A 136 20.27 -9.75 -38.12
N ASP A 137 20.99 -9.13 -39.06
CA ASP A 137 21.43 -7.73 -39.01
C ASP A 137 20.32 -6.71 -39.36
N ARG A 138 19.05 -7.04 -39.08
CA ARG A 138 17.95 -6.08 -39.28
C ARG A 138 17.96 -5.02 -38.19
N PHE A 139 17.54 -3.80 -38.57
CA PHE A 139 17.40 -2.68 -37.64
C PHE A 139 16.16 -2.77 -36.76
N ASP A 140 15.12 -3.49 -37.22
CA ASP A 140 13.85 -3.56 -36.52
C ASP A 140 13.82 -4.69 -35.46
N ASN A 141 13.54 -4.28 -34.22
CA ASN A 141 13.35 -5.19 -33.10
C ASN A 141 12.00 -5.89 -33.22
N TRP A 142 11.99 -7.22 -33.09
CA TRP A 142 10.74 -8.00 -33.00
C TRP A 142 10.29 -8.25 -31.57
N LEU A 143 11.18 -8.07 -30.60
CA LEU A 143 10.88 -8.18 -29.17
C LEU A 143 11.42 -6.94 -28.48
N GLN A 144 10.60 -6.36 -27.63
CA GLN A 144 10.99 -5.34 -26.67
C GLN A 144 10.32 -5.65 -25.33
N ILE A 145 11.11 -5.71 -24.26
CA ILE A 145 10.65 -5.92 -22.89
C ILE A 145 11.18 -4.79 -22.02
N GLU A 146 10.31 -4.12 -21.28
CA GLU A 146 10.65 -3.00 -20.40
C GLU A 146 9.77 -2.98 -19.14
N PRO A 147 10.11 -2.23 -18.08
CA PRO A 147 9.27 -2.08 -16.90
C PRO A 147 7.88 -1.55 -17.25
N PHE A 148 6.88 -1.95 -16.47
CA PHE A 148 5.51 -1.52 -16.73
C PHE A 148 5.30 -0.02 -16.53
N ALA A 149 4.73 0.63 -17.54
CA ALA A 149 4.29 2.01 -17.50
C ALA A 149 3.01 2.20 -18.35
N GLU A 150 1.91 2.61 -17.73
CA GLU A 150 0.59 2.68 -18.39
C GLU A 150 0.60 3.53 -19.67
N ASN A 151 1.20 4.73 -19.58
CA ASN A 151 1.34 5.65 -20.72
C ASN A 151 2.11 5.04 -21.89
N ARG A 152 3.01 4.10 -21.61
CA ARG A 152 3.86 3.47 -22.60
C ARG A 152 3.13 2.36 -23.36
N LEU A 153 2.23 1.63 -22.68
CA LEU A 153 1.34 0.66 -23.32
C LEU A 153 0.46 1.33 -24.38
N GLU A 154 -0.16 2.46 -24.02
CA GLU A 154 -0.98 3.25 -24.95
C GLU A 154 -0.16 3.81 -26.11
N ALA A 155 1.06 4.27 -25.85
CA ALA A 155 1.96 4.77 -26.89
C ALA A 155 2.45 3.69 -27.87
N MET A 156 2.37 2.40 -27.51
CA MET A 156 2.73 1.27 -28.37
C MET A 156 1.57 0.82 -29.27
N ARG A 157 0.37 1.36 -29.09
CA ARG A 157 -0.79 1.01 -29.91
C ARG A 157 -0.58 1.51 -31.36
N PRO A 158 -0.59 0.61 -32.36
CA PRO A 158 -0.46 1.01 -33.75
C PRO A 158 -1.72 1.79 -34.21
N LEU A 159 -1.51 2.90 -34.92
CA LEU A 159 -2.59 3.77 -35.41
C LEU A 159 -3.34 3.19 -36.63
N ASN A 160 -2.71 2.25 -37.34
CA ASN A 160 -3.15 1.74 -38.64
C ASN A 160 -3.46 0.23 -38.63
N ALA A 161 -3.79 -0.33 -37.47
CA ALA A 161 -4.21 -1.73 -37.38
C ALA A 161 -5.49 -1.98 -38.18
N SER A 162 -5.51 -3.08 -38.93
CA SER A 162 -6.66 -3.58 -39.69
C SER A 162 -7.68 -4.27 -38.79
N SER A 163 -7.22 -4.96 -37.76
CA SER A 163 -8.07 -5.53 -36.70
C SER A 163 -7.35 -5.48 -35.35
N THR A 164 -8.13 -5.52 -34.28
CA THR A 164 -7.65 -5.55 -32.90
C THR A 164 -8.43 -6.60 -32.12
N GLU A 165 -7.72 -7.44 -31.41
CA GLU A 165 -8.27 -8.53 -30.60
C GLU A 165 -7.70 -8.44 -29.18
N ASP A 166 -8.54 -8.64 -28.17
CA ASP A 166 -8.05 -8.76 -26.80
C ASP A 166 -7.28 -10.07 -26.65
N TYR A 167 -6.12 -9.99 -26.00
CA TYR A 167 -5.24 -11.13 -25.77
C TYR A 167 -5.12 -11.42 -24.28
N LEU A 168 -5.42 -12.65 -23.91
CA LEU A 168 -5.32 -13.14 -22.53
C LEU A 168 -4.72 -14.55 -22.51
N ALA A 169 -3.53 -14.66 -21.92
CA ALA A 169 -2.82 -15.91 -21.80
C ALA A 169 -2.15 -16.07 -20.42
N SER A 170 -1.94 -17.30 -19.98
CA SER A 170 -1.22 -17.61 -18.75
C SER A 170 0.13 -18.25 -19.06
N VAL A 171 1.17 -17.83 -18.34
CA VAL A 171 2.55 -18.31 -18.47
C VAL A 171 3.24 -18.31 -17.11
N ASN A 172 3.78 -19.45 -16.68
CA ASN A 172 4.60 -19.59 -15.46
C ASN A 172 4.08 -18.77 -14.25
N ASP A 173 2.82 -19.00 -13.87
CA ASP A 173 2.12 -18.32 -12.77
C ASP A 173 1.94 -16.79 -12.93
N ALA A 174 2.03 -16.29 -14.16
CA ALA A 174 1.72 -14.92 -14.55
C ALA A 174 0.70 -14.86 -15.69
N LEU A 175 0.06 -13.71 -15.85
CA LEU A 175 -0.86 -13.42 -16.96
C LEU A 175 -0.21 -12.48 -17.95
N LEU A 176 -0.37 -12.79 -19.23
CA LEU A 176 -0.15 -11.89 -20.35
C LEU A 176 -1.50 -11.31 -20.75
N ILE A 177 -1.63 -10.00 -20.63
CA ILE A 177 -2.88 -9.27 -20.89
C ILE A 177 -2.57 -8.15 -21.86
N GLY A 178 -3.38 -7.95 -22.89
CA GLY A 178 -3.21 -6.80 -23.77
C GLY A 178 -3.95 -7.00 -25.08
N GLN A 179 -3.36 -6.53 -26.16
CA GLN A 179 -3.99 -6.56 -27.47
C GLN A 179 -3.07 -7.17 -28.53
N ARG A 180 -3.71 -7.91 -29.43
CA ARG A 180 -3.16 -8.41 -30.68
C ARG A 180 -3.69 -7.54 -31.81
N TYR A 181 -2.79 -6.99 -32.60
CA TYR A 181 -3.09 -6.14 -33.75
C TYR A 181 -2.69 -6.86 -35.03
N GLN A 182 -3.60 -6.90 -36.00
CA GLN A 182 -3.28 -7.31 -37.35
C GLN A 182 -3.06 -6.06 -38.20
N MET A 183 -1.91 -5.96 -38.84
CA MET A 183 -1.53 -4.82 -39.68
C MET A 183 -1.99 -5.04 -41.13
N PRO A 184 -2.08 -3.96 -41.96
CA PRO A 184 -2.52 -4.08 -43.35
C PRO A 184 -1.62 -4.95 -44.23
N ASP A 185 -0.33 -5.03 -43.89
CA ASP A 185 0.67 -5.87 -44.55
C ASP A 185 0.66 -7.33 -44.05
N ARG A 186 -0.33 -7.72 -43.25
CA ARG A 186 -0.49 -9.02 -42.60
C ARG A 186 0.54 -9.32 -41.51
N THR A 187 1.35 -8.35 -41.10
CA THR A 187 2.14 -8.50 -39.87
C THR A 187 1.23 -8.46 -38.65
N ILE A 188 1.66 -9.13 -37.59
CA ILE A 188 0.96 -9.21 -36.32
C ILE A 188 1.82 -8.52 -35.28
N GLN A 189 1.21 -7.66 -34.48
CA GLN A 189 1.86 -6.97 -33.38
C GLN A 189 1.12 -7.29 -32.08
N TYR A 190 1.87 -7.39 -31.00
CA TYR A 190 1.35 -7.59 -29.65
C TYR A 190 1.85 -6.45 -28.77
N ALA A 191 0.93 -5.81 -28.04
CA ALA A 191 1.26 -4.94 -26.93
C ALA A 191 0.66 -5.55 -25.66
N LEU A 192 1.51 -6.14 -24.83
CA LEU A 192 1.10 -6.94 -23.68
C LEU A 192 1.72 -6.38 -22.41
N ARG A 193 0.99 -6.51 -21.31
CA ARG A 193 1.53 -6.37 -19.97
C ARG A 193 1.59 -7.73 -19.30
N LEU A 194 2.64 -7.95 -18.52
CA LEU A 194 2.81 -9.13 -17.69
C LEU A 194 2.33 -8.82 -16.28
N GLN A 195 1.29 -9.49 -15.83
CA GLN A 195 0.68 -9.32 -14.52
C GLN A 195 0.97 -10.53 -13.62
N LYS A 196 1.39 -10.27 -12.38
CA LYS A 196 1.62 -11.28 -11.34
C LYS A 196 1.20 -10.68 -10.00
N ASN A 197 0.49 -11.44 -9.18
CA ASN A 197 0.00 -11.00 -7.86
C ASN A 197 -0.82 -9.69 -7.94
N ALA A 198 -1.71 -9.62 -8.92
CA ALA A 198 -2.57 -8.47 -9.22
C ALA A 198 -1.83 -7.17 -9.57
N SER A 199 -0.54 -7.24 -9.90
CA SER A 199 0.28 -6.09 -10.30
C SER A 199 0.92 -6.32 -11.67
N SER A 200 0.85 -5.30 -12.53
CA SER A 200 1.53 -5.32 -13.84
C SER A 200 2.99 -4.94 -13.66
N THR A 201 3.89 -5.79 -14.15
CA THR A 201 5.33 -5.71 -13.87
C THR A 201 6.15 -5.31 -15.08
N HIS A 202 5.82 -5.86 -16.26
CA HIS A 202 6.54 -5.64 -17.50
C HIS A 202 5.60 -5.29 -18.63
N LEU A 203 6.12 -4.52 -19.59
CA LEU A 203 5.54 -4.38 -20.92
C LEU A 203 6.33 -5.23 -21.90
N LEU A 204 5.59 -5.85 -22.82
CA LEU A 204 6.12 -6.67 -23.88
C LEU A 204 5.51 -6.20 -25.20
N PHE A 205 6.38 -5.78 -26.09
CA PHE A 205 6.02 -5.49 -27.46
C PHE A 205 6.65 -6.53 -28.37
N LEU A 206 5.81 -7.18 -29.18
CA LEU A 206 6.26 -8.17 -30.14
C LEU A 206 5.70 -7.86 -31.52
N ASN A 207 6.48 -8.09 -32.56
CA ASN A 207 5.99 -8.03 -33.93
C ASN A 207 6.48 -9.22 -34.76
N THR A 208 5.67 -9.64 -35.72
CA THR A 208 6.12 -10.58 -36.75
C THR A 208 6.93 -9.82 -37.79
N GLN A 209 8.01 -10.41 -38.25
CA GLN A 209 8.79 -9.91 -39.36
C GLN A 209 9.35 -11.06 -40.18
N SER A 210 10.00 -10.81 -41.32
CA SER A 210 10.61 -11.89 -42.10
C SER A 210 11.61 -12.67 -41.24
N GLY A 211 11.36 -13.96 -41.05
CA GLY A 211 12.14 -14.84 -40.16
C GLY A 211 11.56 -15.01 -38.75
N MET A 212 10.58 -14.19 -38.35
CA MET A 212 9.87 -14.28 -37.07
C MET A 212 8.37 -14.48 -37.29
N THR A 213 7.91 -15.71 -37.10
CA THR A 213 6.50 -16.08 -37.23
C THR A 213 5.73 -15.86 -35.93
N GLU A 214 4.41 -15.69 -36.02
CA GLU A 214 3.54 -15.58 -34.83
C GLU A 214 3.72 -16.77 -33.88
N LYS A 215 3.87 -17.99 -34.42
CA LYS A 215 4.15 -19.18 -33.62
C LYS A 215 5.43 -19.03 -32.78
N GLN A 216 6.49 -18.47 -33.36
CA GLN A 216 7.75 -18.23 -32.64
C GLN A 216 7.61 -17.11 -31.59
N LEU A 217 6.76 -16.11 -31.83
CA LEU A 217 6.43 -15.10 -30.82
C LEU A 217 5.73 -15.75 -29.62
N LEU A 218 4.70 -16.57 -29.87
CA LEU A 218 3.97 -17.28 -28.82
C LEU A 218 4.86 -18.27 -28.07
N ASP A 219 5.73 -18.98 -28.78
CA ASP A 219 6.75 -19.85 -28.17
C ASP A 219 7.72 -19.03 -27.30
N THR A 220 8.17 -17.86 -27.76
CA THR A 220 9.00 -16.94 -26.93
C THR A 220 8.25 -16.54 -25.67
N LEU A 221 7.00 -16.08 -25.80
CA LEU A 221 6.16 -15.66 -24.69
C LEU A 221 5.98 -16.78 -23.65
N SER A 222 5.78 -18.02 -24.10
CA SER A 222 5.62 -19.18 -23.21
C SER A 222 6.83 -19.47 -22.32
N THR A 223 8.02 -18.98 -22.68
CA THR A 223 9.26 -19.20 -21.92
C THR A 223 9.52 -18.12 -20.88
N ILE A 224 8.71 -17.06 -20.83
CA ILE A 224 8.89 -15.96 -19.90
C ILE A 224 8.76 -16.43 -18.46
N LYS A 225 9.74 -16.08 -17.64
CA LYS A 225 9.72 -16.30 -16.19
C LYS A 225 10.11 -15.01 -15.48
N THR A 226 9.32 -14.61 -14.50
CA THR A 226 9.66 -13.52 -13.59
C THR A 226 10.08 -14.06 -12.24
N LYS A 227 11.15 -13.52 -11.69
CA LYS A 227 11.56 -13.78 -10.31
C LYS A 227 10.57 -13.17 -9.32
#